data_AF-B0CMY6-F1
#
_entry.id   AF-B0CMY6-F1
#
_cell.length_a   1.000
_cell.length_b   1.000
_cell.length_c   1.000
_cell.angle_alpha   90.00
_cell.angle_beta   90.00
_cell.angle_gamma   90.00
#
_symmetry.space_group_name_H-M   'P 1'
#
loop_
_entity.id
_entity.type
_entity.pdbx_description
1 polymer ?
#
loop_
_entity_poly.entity_id
_entity_poly.type
_entity_poly.pdbx_seq_one_letter_code
_entity_poly.pdbx_strand_id
1 'polypeptide(L)' 'DFMHSFMIVFRVLCGEWIESMWDCMLVGDVSCIPFFLATVVIGNLVVLNLFLAL' A
#
# COMPACT_ATOMS: atom_id res chain seq x y z
N ASP A 1 -12.64 -2.54 10.65
CA ASP A 1 -11.89 -1.91 11.76
C ASP A 1 -10.93 -0.88 11.16
N PHE A 2 -11.22 0.42 11.28
CA PHE A 2 -10.56 1.49 10.51
C PHE A 2 -9.06 1.63 10.82
N MET A 3 -8.69 1.45 12.09
CA MET A 3 -7.29 1.52 12.54
C MET A 3 -6.45 0.37 11.96
N HIS A 4 -7.01 -0.84 11.87
CA HIS A 4 -6.32 -1.96 11.22
C HIS A 4 -6.06 -1.68 9.73
N SER A 5 -7.05 -1.18 8.99
CA SER A 5 -6.86 -0.83 7.58
C SER A 5 -5.82 0.28 7.39
N PHE A 6 -5.78 1.27 8.29
CA PHE A 6 -4.76 2.33 8.26
C PHE A 6 -3.34 1.80 8.50
N MET A 7 -3.16 0.89 9.47
CA MET A 7 -1.86 0.27 9.74
C MET A 7 -1.33 -0.54 8.55
N ILE A 8 -2.21 -1.23 7.82
CA ILE A 8 -1.85 -1.99 6.61
C ILE A 8 -1.33 -1.03 5.52
N VAL A 9 -2.01 0.09 5.28
CA VAL A 9 -1.56 1.09 4.30
C VAL A 9 -0.21 1.71 4.70
N PHE A 10 0.00 1.96 5.99
CA PHE A 10 1.28 2.46 6.48
C PHE A 10 2.42 1.45 6.27
N ARG A 11 2.14 0.16 6.52
CA ARG A 11 3.09 -0.95 6.29
C ARG A 11 3.45 -1.10 4.81
N VAL A 12 2.48 -0.93 3.90
CA VAL A 12 2.69 -0.89 2.44
C VAL A 12 3.62 0.26 2.05
N LEU A 13 3.44 1.45 2.63
CA LEU A 13 4.31 2.61 2.39
C LEU A 13 5.73 2.43 2.91
N CYS A 14 5.91 1.64 3.98
CA CYS A 14 7.24 1.25 4.50
C CYS A 14 7.95 0.20 3.62
N GLY A 15 7.31 -0.31 2.56
CA GLY A 15 7.88 -1.28 1.63
C GLY A 15 7.45 -2.73 1.85
N GLU A 16 6.68 -3.04 2.90
CA GLU A 16 6.20 -4.39 3.21
C GLU A 16 4.85 -4.71 2.54
N TRP A 17 4.73 -4.43 1.23
CA TRP A 17 3.48 -4.61 0.48
C TRP A 17 3.28 -6.03 -0.08
N ILE A 18 4.36 -6.79 -0.31
CA ILE A 18 4.31 -8.15 -0.86
C ILE A 18 3.54 -9.12 0.05
N GLU A 19 3.80 -9.10 1.37
CA GLU A 19 3.12 -10.02 2.30
C GLU A 19 1.61 -9.78 2.34
N SER A 20 1.20 -8.52 2.44
CA SER A 20 -0.22 -8.14 2.48
C SER A 20 -0.92 -8.40 1.13
N MET A 21 -0.21 -8.26 0.01
CA MET A 21 -0.73 -8.59 -1.32
C MET A 21 -0.97 -10.09 -1.48
N TRP A 22 -0.03 -10.92 -1.03
CA TRP A 22 -0.18 -12.39 -1.08
C TRP A 22 -1.35 -12.88 -0.23
N ASP A 23 -1.52 -12.33 0.97
CA ASP A 23 -2.67 -12.64 1.84
C ASP A 23 -4.01 -12.24 1.18
N CYS A 24 -4.06 -11.05 0.57
CA CYS A 24 -5.23 -10.59 -0.18
C CYS A 24 -5.54 -11.46 -1.40
N MET A 25 -4.51 -11.93 -2.12
CA MET A 25 -4.67 -12.83 -3.27
C MET A 25 -5.11 -14.24 -2.86
N LEU A 26 -4.73 -14.72 -1.66
CA LEU A 26 -5.13 -16.03 -1.15
C LEU A 26 -6.61 -16.06 -0.74
N VAL A 27 -7.11 -14.96 -0.17
CA VAL A 27 -8.47 -14.86 0.38
C VAL A 27 -9.46 -14.26 -0.63
N GLY A 28 -8.98 -13.41 -1.54
CA GLY A 28 -9.79 -12.68 -2.50
C GLY A 28 -9.45 -13.00 -3.96
N ASP A 29 -9.37 -11.95 -4.77
CA ASP A 29 -9.20 -12.02 -6.23
C ASP A 29 -7.93 -11.31 -6.70
N VAL A 30 -7.52 -11.57 -7.94
CA VAL A 30 -6.34 -10.95 -8.59
C VAL A 30 -6.47 -9.41 -8.67
N SER A 31 -7.65 -8.85 -8.43
CA SER A 31 -7.90 -7.40 -8.30
C SER A 31 -7.16 -6.75 -7.13
N CYS A 32 -6.64 -7.50 -6.16
CA CYS A 32 -5.77 -6.95 -5.10
C CYS A 32 -4.47 -6.35 -5.68
N ILE A 33 -3.92 -6.95 -6.75
CA ILE A 33 -2.63 -6.55 -7.33
C ILE A 33 -2.64 -5.08 -7.82
N PRO A 34 -3.58 -4.64 -8.68
CA PRO A 34 -3.61 -3.25 -9.13
C PRO A 34 -3.89 -2.26 -7.98
N PHE A 35 -4.61 -2.68 -6.93
CA PHE A 35 -4.88 -1.82 -5.77
C PHE A 35 -3.62 -1.53 -4.95
N PHE A 36 -2.84 -2.57 -4.61
CA PHE A 36 -1.59 -2.40 -3.88
C PHE A 36 -0.56 -1.64 -4.72
N LEU A 37 -0.43 -1.94 -6.02
CA LEU A 37 0.45 -1.20 -6.93
C LEU A 37 0.09 0.29 -7.02
N ALA A 38 -1.19 0.61 -7.18
CA ALA A 38 -1.64 2.01 -7.22
C ALA A 38 -1.32 2.74 -5.91
N THR A 39 -1.50 2.08 -4.77
CA THR A 39 -1.21 2.65 -3.44
C THR A 39 0.27 2.94 -3.26
N VAL A 40 1.15 2.04 -3.69
CA VAL A 40 2.62 2.24 -3.64
C VAL A 40 3.05 3.38 -4.57
N VAL A 41 2.51 3.44 -5.79
CA VAL A 41 2.85 4.50 -6.76
C VAL A 41 2.41 5.87 -6.25
N ILE A 42 1.15 6.01 -5.81
CA ILE A 42 0.62 7.26 -5.26
C ILE A 42 1.37 7.63 -3.98
N GLY A 43 1.59 6.66 -3.10
CA GLY A 43 2.34 6.83 -1.86
C GLY A 43 3.75 7.38 -2.08
N ASN A 44 4.51 6.76 -2.97
CA ASN A 44 5.86 7.21 -3.31
C ASN A 44 5.84 8.60 -3.96
N LEU A 45 4.90 8.88 -4.86
CA LEU A 45 4.77 10.22 -5.45
C LEU A 45 4.50 11.28 -4.39
N VAL A 46 3.59 11.02 -3.45
CA VAL A 46 3.26 11.94 -2.36
C VAL A 46 4.45 12.13 -1.42
N VAL A 47 5.12 11.06 -1.01
CA VAL A 47 6.32 11.12 -0.14
C VAL A 47 7.45 11.90 -0.82
N LEU A 48 7.68 11.67 -2.12
CA LEU A 48 8.72 12.35 -2.87
C LEU A 48 8.40 13.86 -3.04
N ASN A 49 7.14 14.19 -3.33
CA ASN A 49 6.70 15.59 -3.37
C ASN A 49 6.80 16.27 -2.01
N LEU A 50 6.48 15.57 -0.92
CA LEU A 50 6.61 16.10 0.43
C LEU A 50 8.08 16.38 0.77
N PHE A 51 9.00 15.50 0.37
CA PHE A 51 10.45 15.69 0.58
C PHE A 51 11.03 16.82 -0.28
N LEU A 52 10.49 17.04 -1.48
CA LEU A 52 10.87 18.17 -2.35
C LEU A 52 10.30 19.51 -1.90
N ALA A 53 9.12 19.50 -1.28
CA ALA A 53 8.45 20.70 -0.80
C ALA A 53 8.99 21.19 0.55
N LEU A 54 9.81 20.38 1.23
CA LEU A 54 10.39 20.65 2.55
C LEU A 54 11.86 21.07 2.42
#